data_AF-D0N5P2-F1
#
_entry.id   AF-D0N5P2-F1
#
_cell.length_a   1.000
_cell.length_b   1.000
_cell.length_c   1.000
_cell.angle_alpha   90.00
_cell.angle_beta   90.00
_cell.angle_gamma   90.00
#
_symmetry.space_group_name_H-M   'P 1'
#
loop_
_entity.id
_entity.type
_entity.pdbx_description
1 polymer ?
#
loop_
_entity_poly.entity_id
_entity_poly.type
_entity_poly.pdbx_seq_one_letter_code
_entity_poly.pdbx_strand_id
1 'polypeptide(L)'
;MLDGSQWGKFLRLRTEAIATVLVGCAESDDFRVENHPWISDFISFLLDPVVSSENVHSFLILCGLIREERKLLLHVVSFCKTNPQTVTQTLHEPLSRWPLYEEDVELVLVTLELLESLLSVNSLRDSVDVDVIYATILQLSENAASEGLDAISTVCKQVIASLGSH
;
A
#
# COMPACT_ATOMS: atom_id res chain seq x y z
N MET A 1 -21.32 -14.47 20.01
CA MET A 1 -20.28 -14.93 19.08
C MET A 1 -20.66 -14.37 17.72
N LEU A 2 -19.97 -13.34 17.25
CA LEU A 2 -20.20 -12.84 15.88
C LEU A 2 -19.71 -13.94 14.93
N ASP A 3 -20.47 -14.25 13.88
CA ASP A 3 -19.95 -15.12 12.83
C ASP A 3 -18.75 -14.42 12.15
N GLY A 4 -17.88 -15.18 11.48
CA GLY A 4 -16.68 -14.65 10.83
C GLY A 4 -16.98 -13.56 9.79
N SER A 5 -18.17 -13.56 9.18
CA SER A 5 -18.57 -12.56 8.19
C SER A 5 -18.97 -11.22 8.83
N GLN A 6 -19.61 -11.25 9.99
CA GLN A 6 -19.96 -10.04 10.74
C GLN A 6 -18.74 -9.45 11.43
N TRP A 7 -17.81 -10.30 11.88
CA TRP A 7 -16.54 -9.84 12.43
C TRP A 7 -15.72 -9.06 11.40
N GLY A 8 -15.54 -9.62 10.19
CA GLY A 8 -14.83 -8.93 9.10
C GLY A 8 -15.48 -7.59 8.72
N LYS A 9 -16.81 -7.55 8.57
CA LYS A 9 -17.54 -6.29 8.31
C LYS A 9 -17.30 -5.24 9.39
N PHE A 10 -17.33 -5.65 10.66
CA PHE A 10 -17.13 -4.75 11.78
C PHE A 10 -15.70 -4.23 11.87
N LEU A 11 -14.72 -5.08 11.56
CA LEU A 11 -13.31 -4.68 11.52
C LEU A 11 -13.09 -3.63 10.42
N ARG A 12 -13.64 -3.83 9.21
CA ARG A 12 -13.59 -2.85 8.10
C ARG A 12 -14.19 -1.49 8.48
N LEU A 13 -15.39 -1.48 9.06
CA LEU A 13 -16.01 -0.22 9.49
C LEU A 13 -15.19 0.52 10.55
N ARG A 14 -14.51 -0.23 11.44
CA ARG A 14 -13.62 0.37 12.45
C ARG A 14 -12.37 0.95 11.81
N THR A 15 -11.75 0.25 10.86
CA THR A 15 -10.56 0.74 10.17
C THR A 15 -10.87 1.99 9.36
N GLU A 16 -12.01 2.03 8.66
CA GLU A 16 -12.51 3.22 7.96
C GLU A 16 -12.76 4.39 8.90
N ALA A 17 -13.39 4.15 10.06
CA ALA A 17 -13.66 5.20 11.04
C ALA A 17 -12.37 5.78 11.64
N ILE A 18 -11.39 4.92 11.99
CA ILE A 18 -10.08 5.36 12.47
C ILE A 18 -9.37 6.18 11.40
N ALA A 19 -9.39 5.72 10.14
CA ALA A 19 -8.76 6.42 9.03
C ALA A 19 -9.37 7.81 8.80
N THR A 20 -10.70 7.90 8.84
CA THR A 20 -11.43 9.17 8.68
C THR A 20 -11.06 10.18 9.77
N VAL A 21 -11.01 9.73 11.03
CA VAL A 21 -10.58 10.58 12.16
C VAL A 21 -9.12 11.01 11.98
N LEU A 22 -8.26 10.10 11.55
CA LEU A 22 -6.84 10.38 11.36
C LEU A 22 -6.59 11.42 10.27
N VAL A 23 -7.31 11.37 9.14
CA VAL A 23 -7.27 12.41 8.09
C VAL A 23 -7.67 13.75 8.68
N GLY A 24 -8.84 13.84 9.32
CA GLY A 24 -9.32 15.10 9.91
C GLY A 24 -8.40 15.64 11.01
N CYS A 25 -7.69 14.78 11.75
CA CYS A 25 -6.66 15.23 12.68
C CYS A 25 -5.41 15.75 11.96
N ALA A 26 -4.97 15.06 10.91
CA ALA A 26 -3.74 15.37 10.18
C ALA A 26 -3.83 16.68 9.37
N GLU A 27 -5.03 17.08 8.93
CA GLU A 27 -5.34 18.39 8.32
C GLU A 27 -4.88 19.57 9.21
N SER A 28 -4.87 19.39 10.54
CA SER A 28 -4.40 20.43 11.46
C SER A 28 -2.89 20.56 11.43
N ASP A 29 -2.37 21.77 11.20
CA ASP A 29 -0.94 22.06 11.21
C ASP A 29 -0.24 21.70 12.53
N ASP A 30 -0.96 21.85 13.65
CA ASP A 30 -0.45 21.54 14.99
C ASP A 30 -0.38 20.04 15.30
N PHE A 31 -1.06 19.22 14.49
CA PHE A 31 -1.04 17.77 14.67
C PHE A 31 0.34 17.20 14.31
N ARG A 32 0.88 16.42 15.25
CA ARG A 32 2.17 15.74 15.15
C ARG A 32 1.97 14.26 15.32
N VAL A 33 2.16 13.50 14.25
CA VAL A 33 1.95 12.05 14.21
C VAL A 33 2.79 11.34 15.27
N GLU A 34 3.98 11.86 15.56
CA GLU A 34 4.94 11.31 16.52
C GLU A 34 4.43 11.32 17.96
N ASN A 35 3.47 12.21 18.29
CA ASN A 35 2.85 12.26 19.62
C ASN A 35 1.81 11.16 19.85
N HIS A 36 1.52 10.34 18.83
CA HIS A 36 0.44 9.36 18.83
C HIS A 36 0.96 7.98 18.41
N PRO A 37 1.59 7.22 19.33
CA PRO A 37 2.23 5.94 19.01
C PRO A 37 1.31 4.91 18.34
N TRP A 38 0.02 4.95 18.69
CA TRP A 38 -1.01 4.05 18.14
C TRP A 38 -1.15 4.16 16.61
N ILE A 39 -0.73 5.28 16.01
CA ILE A 39 -0.77 5.44 14.54
C ILE A 39 0.17 4.45 13.88
N SER A 40 1.37 4.25 14.44
CA SER A 40 2.31 3.24 13.92
C SER A 40 1.73 1.83 14.04
N ASP A 41 1.05 1.52 15.15
CA ASP A 41 0.38 0.23 15.32
C ASP A 41 -0.73 0.03 14.28
N PHE A 42 -1.49 1.10 13.99
CA PHE A 42 -2.53 1.08 12.97
C PHE A 42 -1.96 0.91 11.55
N ILE A 43 -0.89 1.63 11.20
CA ILE A 43 -0.19 1.45 9.91
C ILE A 43 0.38 0.04 9.79
N SER A 44 0.98 -0.50 10.86
CA SER A 44 1.46 -1.89 10.90
C SER A 44 0.33 -2.88 10.65
N PHE A 45 -0.84 -2.66 11.26
CA PHE A 45 -2.02 -3.50 11.06
C PHE A 45 -2.51 -3.44 9.61
N LEU A 46 -2.50 -2.27 8.96
CA LEU A 46 -2.91 -2.13 7.56
C LEU A 46 -1.92 -2.77 6.57
N LEU A 47 -0.63 -2.81 6.92
CA LEU A 47 0.45 -3.40 6.11
C LEU A 47 0.69 -4.88 6.40
N ASP A 48 0.12 -5.44 7.46
CA ASP A 48 0.19 -6.87 7.78
C ASP A 48 -1.17 -7.33 8.35
N PRO A 49 -2.21 -7.36 7.50
CA PRO A 49 -3.54 -7.73 7.93
C PRO A 49 -3.58 -9.21 8.34
N VAL A 50 -4.30 -9.48 9.43
CA VAL A 50 -4.43 -10.81 10.04
C VAL A 50 -5.13 -11.83 9.12
N VAL A 51 -5.83 -11.37 8.07
CA VAL A 51 -6.59 -12.20 7.12
C VAL A 51 -6.31 -11.75 5.69
N SER A 52 -5.87 -12.67 4.83
CA SER A 52 -5.44 -12.38 3.44
C SER A 52 -6.52 -11.73 2.56
N SER A 53 -7.80 -11.99 2.82
CA SER A 53 -8.93 -11.38 2.10
C SER A 53 -9.22 -9.93 2.50
N GLU A 54 -8.49 -9.38 3.48
CA GLU A 54 -8.60 -7.99 3.93
C GLU A 54 -7.47 -7.11 3.40
N ASN A 55 -6.50 -7.67 2.66
CA ASN A 55 -5.37 -6.93 2.12
C ASN A 55 -5.82 -5.80 1.19
N VAL A 56 -6.80 -6.06 0.31
CA VAL A 56 -7.33 -5.04 -0.61
C VAL A 56 -7.90 -3.86 0.17
N HIS A 57 -8.77 -4.12 1.15
CA HIS A 57 -9.41 -3.06 1.91
C HIS A 57 -8.40 -2.26 2.76
N SER A 58 -7.45 -2.95 3.38
CA SER A 58 -6.42 -2.32 4.19
C SER A 58 -5.53 -1.41 3.34
N PHE A 59 -5.16 -1.85 2.13
CA PHE A 59 -4.37 -1.06 1.21
C PHE A 59 -5.16 0.11 0.61
N LEU A 60 -6.48 -0.06 0.36
CA LEU A 60 -7.34 1.05 -0.05
C LEU A 60 -7.40 2.15 1.02
N ILE A 61 -7.55 1.76 2.29
CA ILE A 61 -7.48 2.71 3.41
C ILE A 61 -6.12 3.40 3.43
N LEU A 62 -5.04 2.62 3.34
CA LEU A 62 -3.69 3.17 3.41
C LEU A 62 -3.41 4.14 2.24
N CYS A 63 -3.84 3.80 1.02
CA CYS A 63 -3.79 4.69 -0.14
C CYS A 63 -4.55 5.99 0.11
N GLY A 64 -5.76 5.91 0.69
CA GLY A 64 -6.53 7.10 1.07
C GLY A 64 -5.75 7.98 2.06
N LEU A 65 -5.23 7.40 3.14
CA LEU A 65 -4.48 8.13 4.16
C LEU A 65 -3.28 8.90 3.57
N ILE A 66 -2.47 8.23 2.75
CA ILE A 66 -1.24 8.83 2.22
C ILE A 66 -1.48 9.80 1.06
N ARG A 67 -2.63 9.70 0.37
CA ARG A 67 -3.03 10.62 -0.70
C ARG A 67 -3.60 11.93 -0.14
N GLU A 68 -4.43 11.83 0.89
CA GLU A 68 -5.06 13.00 1.49
C GLU A 68 -4.06 13.84 2.26
N GLU A 69 -3.18 13.21 3.06
CA GLU A 69 -2.34 13.95 4.01
C GLU A 69 -0.86 13.58 3.95
N ARG A 70 -0.03 14.57 3.56
CA ARG A 70 1.42 14.37 3.37
C ARG A 70 2.13 13.95 4.65
N LYS A 71 1.67 14.40 5.82
CA LYS A 71 2.24 13.98 7.12
C LYS A 71 2.08 12.48 7.33
N LEU A 72 0.95 11.91 6.90
CA LEU A 72 0.68 10.49 6.97
C LEU A 72 1.54 9.72 5.97
N LEU A 73 1.68 10.21 4.73
CA LEU A 73 2.62 9.64 3.76
C LEU A 73 4.05 9.54 4.33
N LEU A 74 4.56 10.64 4.89
CA LEU A 74 5.91 10.68 5.46
C LEU A 74 6.05 9.74 6.66
N HIS A 75 5.00 9.58 7.47
CA HIS A 75 5.00 8.62 8.58
C HIS A 75 5.02 7.18 8.10
N VAL A 76 4.19 6.83 7.10
CA VAL A 76 4.17 5.49 6.51
C VAL A 76 5.52 5.18 5.86
N VAL A 77 6.12 6.15 5.15
CA VAL A 77 7.48 6.01 4.61
C VAL A 77 8.50 5.76 5.72
N SER A 78 8.46 6.54 6.81
CA SER A 78 9.35 6.34 7.96
C SER A 78 9.17 4.95 8.59
N PHE A 79 7.92 4.48 8.68
CA PHE A 79 7.60 3.13 9.15
C PHE A 79 8.22 2.07 8.23
N CYS A 80 8.02 2.17 6.91
CA CYS A 80 8.58 1.24 5.92
C CYS A 80 10.12 1.24 5.92
N LYS A 81 10.76 2.40 6.13
CA LYS A 81 12.23 2.48 6.27
C LYS A 81 12.74 1.75 7.50
N THR A 82 11.99 1.81 8.60
CA THR A 82 12.33 1.12 9.85
C THR A 82 12.05 -0.38 9.75
N ASN A 83 11.11 -0.77 8.87
CA ASN A 83 10.67 -2.13 8.64
C ASN A 83 10.78 -2.51 7.14
N PRO A 84 12.00 -2.57 6.58
CA PRO A 84 12.19 -2.75 5.13
C PRO A 84 11.58 -4.07 4.60
N GLN A 85 11.50 -5.10 5.46
CA GLN A 85 10.83 -6.35 5.15
C GLN A 85 9.36 -6.17 4.77
N THR A 86 8.67 -5.15 5.29
CA THR A 86 7.26 -4.86 4.94
C THR A 86 7.12 -4.48 3.47
N VAL A 87 8.05 -3.71 2.92
CA VAL A 87 8.03 -3.36 1.49
C VAL A 87 8.29 -4.61 0.64
N THR A 88 9.30 -5.40 1.02
CA THR A 88 9.67 -6.61 0.28
C THR A 88 8.56 -7.68 0.35
N GLN A 89 8.12 -8.06 1.53
CA GLN A 89 7.23 -9.20 1.74
C GLN A 89 5.76 -8.87 1.48
N THR A 90 5.31 -7.65 1.83
CA THR A 90 3.89 -7.30 1.71
C THR A 90 3.56 -6.60 0.39
N LEU A 91 4.49 -5.87 -0.22
CA LEU A 91 4.20 -5.10 -1.44
C LEU A 91 4.87 -5.68 -2.68
N HIS A 92 6.14 -6.07 -2.60
CA HIS A 92 6.91 -6.50 -3.77
C HIS A 92 6.75 -7.99 -4.09
N GLU A 93 6.90 -8.87 -3.10
CA GLU A 93 6.85 -10.31 -3.27
C GLU A 93 5.51 -10.81 -3.87
N PRO A 94 4.34 -10.32 -3.43
CA PRO A 94 3.05 -10.67 -4.04
C PRO A 94 3.03 -10.41 -5.56
N LEU A 95 3.47 -9.20 -5.97
CA LEU A 95 3.54 -8.82 -7.37
C LEU A 95 4.49 -9.71 -8.19
N SER A 96 5.62 -10.12 -7.60
CA SER A 96 6.58 -11.00 -8.27
C SER A 96 6.08 -12.42 -8.50
N ARG A 97 5.10 -12.85 -7.70
CA ARG A 97 4.51 -14.19 -7.77
C ARG A 97 3.24 -14.21 -8.64
N TRP A 98 2.71 -13.06 -9.03
CA TRP A 98 1.55 -12.96 -9.92
C TRP A 98 1.89 -13.48 -11.33
N PRO A 99 1.00 -14.26 -12.00
CA PRO A 99 -0.37 -14.64 -11.63
C PRO A 99 -0.50 -15.95 -10.85
N LEU A 100 0.60 -16.55 -10.39
CA LEU A 100 0.62 -17.92 -9.86
C LEU A 100 -0.25 -18.14 -8.60
N TYR A 101 -0.70 -17.07 -7.94
CA TYR A 101 -1.41 -17.12 -6.65
C TYR A 101 -2.90 -16.70 -6.67
N GLU A 102 -3.55 -16.60 -7.84
CA GLU A 102 -4.96 -16.15 -7.93
C GLU A 102 -5.20 -14.82 -7.18
N GLU A 103 -4.20 -13.94 -7.10
CA GLU A 103 -4.39 -12.66 -6.42
C GLU A 103 -5.42 -11.84 -7.17
N ASP A 104 -6.32 -11.22 -6.41
CA ASP A 104 -7.36 -10.36 -6.93
C ASP A 104 -6.71 -9.23 -7.75
N VAL A 105 -7.24 -8.99 -8.96
CA VAL A 105 -6.82 -7.87 -9.81
C VAL A 105 -6.86 -6.55 -9.03
N GLU A 106 -7.84 -6.37 -8.16
CA GLU A 106 -7.95 -5.19 -7.31
C GLU A 106 -6.78 -5.08 -6.32
N LEU A 107 -6.32 -6.20 -5.77
CA LEU A 107 -5.15 -6.23 -4.89
C LEU A 107 -3.88 -5.80 -5.62
N VAL A 108 -3.69 -6.29 -6.84
CA VAL A 108 -2.53 -5.92 -7.67
C VAL A 108 -2.55 -4.43 -7.95
N LEU A 109 -3.69 -3.88 -8.36
CA LEU A 109 -3.84 -2.46 -8.69
C LEU A 109 -3.55 -1.57 -7.46
N VAL A 110 -4.17 -1.85 -6.32
CA VAL A 110 -3.96 -1.03 -5.11
C VAL A 110 -2.53 -1.15 -4.57
N THR A 111 -1.90 -2.32 -4.71
CA THR A 111 -0.49 -2.52 -4.32
C THR A 111 0.44 -1.68 -5.20
N LEU A 112 0.19 -1.61 -6.51
CA LEU A 112 0.94 -0.77 -7.45
C LEU A 112 0.78 0.72 -7.12
N GLU A 113 -0.44 1.17 -6.83
CA GLU A 113 -0.74 2.56 -6.42
C GLU A 113 -0.02 2.94 -5.10
N LEU A 114 0.00 2.00 -4.15
CA LEU A 114 0.69 2.18 -2.88
C LEU A 114 2.21 2.26 -3.08
N LEU A 115 2.79 1.35 -3.87
CA LEU A 115 4.21 1.38 -4.21
C LEU A 115 4.62 2.68 -4.89
N GLU A 116 3.84 3.16 -5.86
CA GLU A 116 4.09 4.46 -6.51
C GLU A 116 4.14 5.59 -5.49
N SER A 117 3.13 5.67 -4.63
CA SER A 117 3.01 6.74 -3.63
C SER A 117 4.17 6.71 -2.63
N LEU A 118 4.53 5.53 -2.13
CA LEU A 118 5.62 5.37 -1.17
C LEU A 118 6.99 5.63 -1.80
N LEU A 119 7.24 5.12 -2.99
CA LEU A 119 8.50 5.30 -3.71
C LEU A 119 8.62 6.68 -4.34
N SER A 120 7.58 7.51 -4.38
CA SER A 120 7.71 8.94 -4.70
C SER A 120 8.57 9.70 -3.68
N VAL A 121 8.77 9.15 -2.47
CA VAL A 121 9.60 9.74 -1.42
C VAL A 121 11.01 9.15 -1.48
N ASN A 122 11.97 9.97 -1.93
CA ASN A 122 13.38 9.58 -2.13
C ASN A 122 13.99 8.84 -0.93
N SER A 123 13.66 9.25 0.30
CA SER A 123 14.23 8.63 1.49
C SER A 123 13.89 7.15 1.65
N LEU A 124 12.78 6.67 1.08
CA LEU A 124 12.44 5.24 1.03
C LEU A 124 13.15 4.55 -0.13
N ARG A 125 13.20 5.19 -1.31
CA ARG A 125 13.91 4.65 -2.48
C ARG A 125 15.35 4.28 -2.17
N ASP A 126 16.03 5.14 -1.41
CA ASP A 126 17.43 4.91 -1.00
C ASP A 126 17.59 3.71 -0.04
N SER A 127 16.50 3.16 0.48
CA SER A 127 16.51 2.06 1.46
C SER A 127 15.99 0.73 0.90
N VAL A 128 15.53 0.69 -0.35
CA VAL A 128 14.99 -0.51 -0.99
C VAL A 128 15.63 -0.74 -2.36
N ASP A 129 15.57 -1.97 -2.87
CA ASP A 129 16.07 -2.30 -4.20
C ASP A 129 15.04 -1.89 -5.28
N VAL A 130 15.11 -0.62 -5.68
CA VAL A 130 14.17 -0.04 -6.67
C VAL A 130 14.32 -0.71 -8.04
N ASP A 131 15.52 -1.17 -8.40
CA ASP A 131 15.77 -1.83 -9.69
C ASP A 131 15.04 -3.18 -9.77
N VAL A 132 15.08 -3.95 -8.67
CA VAL A 132 14.33 -5.22 -8.58
C VAL A 132 12.82 -5.00 -8.60
N ILE A 133 12.33 -3.97 -7.89
CA ILE A 133 10.90 -3.60 -7.92
C ILE A 133 10.49 -3.19 -9.34
N TYR A 134 11.29 -2.35 -10.00
CA TYR A 134 11.03 -1.89 -11.36
C TYR A 134 11.00 -3.05 -12.36
N ALA A 135 11.97 -3.96 -12.30
CA ALA A 135 12.00 -5.15 -13.15
C ALA A 135 10.75 -6.03 -12.95
N THR A 136 10.28 -6.12 -11.70
CA THR A 136 9.06 -6.87 -11.37
C THR A 136 7.81 -6.22 -11.98
N ILE A 137 7.67 -4.89 -11.88
CA ILE A 137 6.55 -4.15 -12.46
C ILE A 137 6.56 -4.23 -13.99
N LEU A 138 7.76 -4.21 -14.61
CA LEU A 138 7.91 -4.38 -16.06
C LEU A 138 7.42 -5.77 -16.50
N GLN A 139 7.89 -6.83 -15.85
CA GLN A 139 7.44 -8.20 -16.14
C GLN A 139 5.93 -8.35 -15.94
N LEU A 140 5.38 -7.78 -14.87
CA LEU A 140 3.95 -7.77 -14.59
C LEU A 140 3.17 -7.06 -15.72
N SER A 141 3.68 -5.92 -16.21
CA SER A 141 3.07 -5.19 -17.32
C SER A 141 3.00 -6.01 -18.61
N GLU A 142 4.05 -6.76 -18.92
CA GLU A 142 4.14 -7.61 -20.11
C GLU A 142 3.20 -8.81 -20.01
N ASN A 143 3.17 -9.47 -18.85
CA ASN A 143 2.27 -10.57 -18.57
C ASN A 143 0.80 -10.12 -18.67
N ALA A 144 0.44 -9.03 -17.99
CA ALA A 144 -0.92 -8.48 -18.03
C ALA A 144 -1.36 -8.10 -19.45
N ALA A 145 -0.47 -7.54 -20.27
CA ALA A 145 -0.77 -7.23 -21.67
C ALA A 145 -1.03 -8.51 -22.50
N SER A 146 -0.27 -9.57 -22.25
CA SER A 146 -0.44 -10.86 -22.95
C SER A 146 -1.77 -11.56 -22.60
N GLU A 147 -2.27 -11.34 -21.38
CA GLU A 147 -3.52 -11.91 -20.88
C GLU A 147 -4.75 -11.00 -21.12
N GLY A 148 -4.56 -9.81 -21.68
CA GLY A 148 -5.64 -8.85 -21.94
C GLY A 148 -6.14 -8.11 -20.69
N LEU A 149 -5.33 -8.04 -19.64
CA LEU A 149 -5.62 -7.30 -18.40
C LEU A 149 -5.16 -5.85 -18.51
N ASP A 150 -5.90 -5.07 -19.31
CA ASP A 150 -5.54 -3.69 -19.67
C ASP A 150 -5.39 -2.76 -18.46
N ALA A 151 -6.17 -2.97 -17.40
CA ALA A 151 -6.10 -2.17 -16.18
C ALA A 151 -4.73 -2.29 -15.50
N ILE A 152 -4.25 -3.52 -15.27
CA ILE A 152 -2.94 -3.78 -14.66
C ILE A 152 -1.82 -3.24 -15.57
N SER A 153 -1.89 -3.53 -16.88
CA SER A 153 -0.89 -3.05 -17.84
C SER A 153 -0.79 -1.52 -17.85
N THR A 154 -1.92 -0.83 -17.74
CA THR A 154 -1.98 0.64 -17.71
C THR A 154 -1.35 1.20 -16.45
N VAL A 155 -1.73 0.67 -15.27
CA VAL A 155 -1.17 1.13 -14.00
C VAL A 155 0.32 0.84 -13.93
N CYS A 156 0.79 -0.35 -14.33
CA CYS A 156 2.23 -0.64 -14.37
C CYS A 156 3.01 0.40 -15.20
N LYS A 157 2.52 0.77 -16.38
CA LYS A 157 3.16 1.79 -17.24
C LYS A 157 3.20 3.16 -16.56
N GLN A 158 2.14 3.53 -15.83
CA GLN A 158 2.10 4.77 -15.06
C GLN A 158 3.15 4.76 -13.94
N VAL A 159 3.19 3.69 -13.14
CA VAL A 159 4.16 3.52 -12.06
C VAL A 159 5.60 3.56 -12.59
N ILE A 160 5.88 2.83 -13.68
CA ILE A 160 7.19 2.83 -14.37
C ILE A 160 7.57 4.25 -14.81
N ALA A 161 6.66 4.98 -15.44
CA ALA A 161 6.93 6.36 -15.89
C ALA A 161 7.18 7.30 -14.70
N SER A 162 6.40 7.15 -13.63
CA SER A 162 6.53 7.91 -12.39
C SER A 162 7.90 7.67 -11.73
N LEU A 163 8.27 6.40 -11.53
CA LEU A 163 9.51 6.02 -10.86
C LEU A 163 10.78 6.22 -11.72
N GLY A 164 10.66 6.09 -13.04
CA GLY A 164 11.75 6.23 -14.01
C GLY A 164 12.03 7.66 -14.46
N SER A 165 11.22 8.65 -14.08
CA SER A 165 11.36 10.05 -14.51
C SER A 165 12.44 10.86 -13.75
N HIS A 166 13.60 10.25 -13.50
CA HIS A 166 14.77 10.89 -12.86
C HIS A 166 16.02 10.83 -13.72
#